data_AF-A0A257MMQ8-F1
#
_entry.id   AF-A0A257MMQ8-F1
#
_cell.length_a   1.000
_cell.length_b   1.000
_cell.length_c   1.000
_cell.angle_alpha   90.00
_cell.angle_beta   90.00
_cell.angle_gamma   90.00
#
_symmetry.space_group_name_H-M   'P 1'
#
loop_
_entity.id
_entity.type
_entity.pdbx_description
1 polymer ?
#
loop_
_entity_poly.entity_id
_entity_poly.type
_entity_poly.pdbx_seq_one_letter_code
_entity_poly.pdbx_strand_id
1 'polypeptide(L)'
;GYPDLTTGERAVAITTPEGYTDYYFPPTPAEIEAGTVPKDRPKYPTFREREEREIKSDSEMIMHLGPQHAMVPGPFLLDILVEGERVKKAFLDIGYIHKGIEKIMENRSWLQGITYTDRMCYVASLTNNECYCGAVEKILGLEVPERAQYIRVILEELSRIQSHLIGTGEFLTLIAGVGFAPWQYMIIDRERIISLIESVTGARLTHTFVRFGGVRNDLPEGFAEQCRKDLPYMKSRIEEFIELFAQDPIYHARMENIGSISRNQRRFCR
;
A
#
# COMPACT_ATOMS: atom_id res chain seq x y z
N GLY A 1 -30.04 14.39 -12.12
CA GLY A 1 -29.51 13.21 -11.43
C GLY A 1 -28.57 12.52 -12.39
N TYR A 2 -27.34 12.24 -11.99
CA TYR A 2 -26.48 11.38 -12.79
C TYR A 2 -27.17 10.01 -12.87
N PRO A 3 -27.33 9.42 -14.08
CA PRO A 3 -27.87 8.08 -14.19
C PRO A 3 -26.94 7.15 -13.43
N ASP A 4 -27.50 6.49 -12.43
CA ASP A 4 -26.81 5.55 -11.59
C ASP A 4 -26.55 4.28 -12.40
N LEU A 5 -25.44 4.27 -13.12
CA LEU A 5 -25.05 3.16 -13.98
C LEU A 5 -24.33 2.06 -13.20
N THR A 6 -24.22 2.13 -11.86
CA THR A 6 -23.43 1.16 -11.08
C THR A 6 -24.09 0.64 -9.80
N THR A 7 -25.33 1.02 -9.48
CA THR A 7 -26.08 0.32 -8.44
C THR A 7 -26.45 -1.11 -8.83
N GLY A 8 -26.74 -1.90 -7.78
CA GLY A 8 -27.14 -3.31 -7.87
C GLY A 8 -28.35 -3.62 -8.75
N GLU A 9 -28.99 -2.63 -9.38
CA GLU A 9 -30.01 -2.84 -10.43
C GLU A 9 -29.45 -3.55 -11.66
N ARG A 10 -28.15 -3.39 -11.96
CA ARG A 10 -27.46 -4.16 -13.03
C ARG A 10 -27.07 -5.58 -12.61
N ALA A 11 -27.08 -5.89 -11.31
CA ALA A 11 -26.58 -7.15 -10.82
C ALA A 11 -27.53 -8.29 -11.20
N VAL A 12 -27.10 -9.14 -12.13
CA VAL A 12 -27.81 -10.37 -12.50
C VAL A 12 -27.39 -11.46 -11.54
N ALA A 13 -28.33 -12.00 -10.76
CA ALA A 13 -28.08 -13.15 -9.92
C ALA A 13 -27.87 -14.40 -10.78
N ILE A 14 -26.76 -15.10 -10.56
CA ILE A 14 -26.42 -16.37 -11.18
C ILE A 14 -26.33 -17.40 -10.06
N THR A 15 -27.20 -18.41 -10.09
CA THR A 15 -27.08 -19.54 -9.16
C THR A 15 -25.99 -20.48 -9.68
N THR A 16 -24.93 -20.69 -8.89
CA THR A 16 -23.87 -21.64 -9.24
C THR A 16 -24.36 -23.08 -9.07
N PRO A 17 -23.74 -24.06 -9.76
CA PRO A 17 -24.09 -25.48 -9.60
C PRO A 17 -24.00 -25.98 -8.14
N GLU A 18 -23.16 -25.36 -7.32
CA GLU A 18 -22.99 -25.69 -5.89
C GLU A 18 -24.03 -25.02 -4.97
N GLY A 19 -24.99 -24.26 -5.53
CA GLY A 19 -26.11 -23.67 -4.79
C GLY A 19 -25.85 -22.28 -4.19
N TYR A 20 -24.73 -21.63 -4.53
CA TYR A 20 -24.45 -20.25 -4.14
C TYR A 20 -25.06 -19.26 -5.14
N THR A 21 -25.38 -18.04 -4.70
CA THR A 21 -25.81 -16.96 -5.59
C THR A 21 -24.63 -16.04 -5.85
N ASP A 22 -24.12 -16.07 -7.07
CA ASP A 22 -23.16 -15.09 -7.59
C ASP A 22 -23.89 -13.92 -8.24
N TYR A 23 -23.23 -12.77 -8.33
CA TYR A 23 -23.76 -11.60 -9.02
C TYR A 23 -22.87 -11.23 -10.21
N TYR A 24 -23.46 -11.15 -11.39
CA TYR A 24 -22.82 -10.70 -12.61
C TYR A 24 -23.30 -9.31 -13.01
N PHE A 25 -22.36 -8.40 -13.26
CA PHE A 25 -22.66 -7.06 -13.75
C PHE A 25 -22.39 -7.03 -15.26
N PRO A 26 -23.42 -7.02 -16.12
CA PRO A 26 -23.26 -7.00 -17.56
C PRO A 26 -22.64 -5.67 -17.98
N PRO A 27 -21.62 -5.64 -18.85
CA PRO A 27 -20.87 -4.43 -19.18
C PRO A 27 -21.72 -3.37 -19.90
N THR A 28 -21.40 -2.09 -19.71
CA THR A 28 -22.06 -0.98 -20.42
C THR A 28 -21.56 -0.88 -21.87
N PRO A 29 -22.34 -0.29 -22.78
CA PRO A 29 -21.86 0.03 -24.13
C PRO A 29 -20.56 0.83 -24.13
N ALA A 30 -20.39 1.77 -23.20
CA ALA A 30 -19.17 2.57 -23.06
C ALA A 30 -17.97 1.73 -22.59
N GLU A 31 -18.17 0.75 -21.69
CA GLU A 31 -17.12 -0.19 -21.26
C GLU A 31 -16.67 -1.09 -22.43
N ILE A 32 -17.62 -1.53 -23.26
CA ILE A 32 -17.35 -2.34 -24.45
C ILE A 32 -16.56 -1.52 -25.48
N GLU A 33 -16.99 -0.28 -25.75
CA GLU A 33 -16.32 0.63 -26.68
C GLU A 33 -14.91 1.00 -26.21
N ALA A 34 -14.73 1.24 -24.91
CA ALA A 34 -13.43 1.52 -24.31
C ALA A 34 -12.51 0.28 -24.26
N GLY A 35 -13.02 -0.91 -24.59
CA GLY A 35 -12.27 -2.16 -24.53
C GLY A 35 -11.84 -2.57 -23.11
N THR A 36 -12.51 -2.04 -22.08
CA THR A 36 -12.17 -2.27 -20.66
C THR A 36 -12.84 -3.52 -20.09
N VAL A 37 -13.77 -4.13 -20.85
CA VAL A 37 -14.42 -5.38 -20.46
C VAL A 37 -13.43 -6.53 -20.55
N PRO A 38 -13.12 -7.21 -19.42
CA PRO A 38 -12.30 -8.41 -19.47
C PRO A 38 -13.03 -9.49 -20.26
N LYS A 39 -12.47 -9.91 -21.40
CA LYS A 39 -13.03 -11.00 -22.22
C LYS A 39 -12.88 -12.35 -21.52
N ASP A 40 -11.75 -12.55 -20.88
CA ASP A 40 -11.45 -13.70 -20.05
C ASP A 40 -11.05 -13.23 -18.65
N ARG A 41 -11.73 -13.76 -17.62
CA ARG A 41 -11.23 -13.61 -16.26
C ARG A 41 -10.09 -14.61 -16.08
N PRO A 42 -8.90 -14.18 -15.60
CA PRO A 42 -7.86 -15.13 -15.27
C PRO A 42 -8.41 -16.08 -14.20
N LYS A 43 -8.48 -17.37 -14.53
CA LYS A 43 -8.76 -18.41 -13.55
C LYS A 43 -7.48 -18.66 -12.77
N TYR A 44 -7.49 -18.30 -11.50
CA TYR A 44 -6.43 -18.70 -10.59
C TYR A 44 -6.60 -20.21 -10.34
N PRO A 45 -5.51 -21.00 -10.46
CA PRO A 45 -5.60 -22.42 -10.17
C PRO A 45 -5.97 -22.60 -8.70
N THR A 46 -6.81 -23.59 -8.41
CA THR A 46 -7.03 -24.05 -7.05
C THR A 46 -5.72 -24.60 -6.46
N PHE A 47 -5.65 -24.72 -5.13
CA PHE A 47 -4.47 -25.29 -4.47
C PHE A 47 -4.09 -26.66 -5.05
N ARG A 48 -5.06 -27.56 -5.23
CA ARG A 48 -4.83 -28.90 -5.80
C ARG A 48 -4.34 -28.85 -7.24
N GLU A 49 -4.98 -28.05 -8.10
CA GLU A 49 -4.53 -27.89 -9.49
C GLU A 49 -3.10 -27.35 -9.57
N ARG A 50 -2.69 -26.51 -8.61
CA ARG A 50 -1.32 -25.99 -8.54
C ARG A 50 -0.35 -27.07 -8.08
N GLU A 51 -0.70 -27.84 -7.05
CA GLU A 51 0.10 -28.98 -6.57
C GLU A 51 0.31 -30.01 -7.69
N GLU A 52 -0.77 -30.48 -8.32
CA GLU A 52 -0.72 -31.47 -9.41
C GLU A 52 0.10 -31.00 -10.62
N ARG A 53 0.10 -29.70 -10.90
CA ARG A 53 0.83 -29.14 -12.05
C ARG A 53 2.30 -28.90 -11.78
N GLU A 54 2.66 -28.48 -10.58
CA GLU A 54 4.00 -27.97 -10.28
C GLU A 54 4.89 -28.97 -9.54
N ILE A 55 4.32 -29.87 -8.71
CA ILE A 55 5.07 -30.93 -8.01
C ILE A 55 5.40 -32.05 -9.00
N LYS A 56 6.68 -32.30 -9.24
CA LYS A 56 7.15 -33.29 -10.22
C LYS A 56 7.90 -34.47 -9.60
N SER A 57 8.27 -34.37 -8.33
CA SER A 57 9.00 -35.40 -7.60
C SER A 57 8.57 -35.48 -6.14
N ASP A 58 8.74 -36.66 -5.53
CA ASP A 58 8.36 -36.91 -4.13
C ASP A 58 9.12 -36.04 -3.10
N SER A 59 10.24 -35.42 -3.50
CA SER A 59 11.03 -34.49 -2.68
C SER A 59 10.52 -33.04 -2.73
N GLU A 60 9.57 -32.74 -3.61
CA GLU A 60 8.98 -31.41 -3.77
C GLU A 60 7.69 -31.28 -2.99
N MET A 61 7.47 -30.12 -2.38
CA MET A 61 6.21 -29.76 -1.76
C MET A 61 5.89 -28.29 -2.01
N ILE A 62 4.60 -27.96 -2.02
CA ILE A 62 4.15 -26.57 -2.01
C ILE A 62 3.80 -26.19 -0.57
N MET A 63 4.37 -25.09 -0.10
CA MET A 63 4.00 -24.47 1.17
C MET A 63 3.13 -23.25 0.91
N HIS A 64 1.92 -23.26 1.43
CA HIS A 64 0.96 -22.15 1.33
C HIS A 64 1.14 -21.18 2.49
N LEU A 65 1.58 -19.94 2.22
CA LEU A 65 1.69 -18.88 3.22
C LEU A 65 0.61 -17.82 2.98
N GLY A 66 -0.34 -17.70 3.92
CA GLY A 66 -1.45 -16.76 3.82
C GLY A 66 -2.82 -17.46 3.62
N PRO A 67 -3.91 -16.71 3.45
CA PRO A 67 -4.00 -15.25 3.58
C PRO A 67 -4.00 -14.77 5.06
N GLN A 68 -4.09 -15.68 6.03
CA GLN A 68 -4.17 -15.35 7.46
C GLN A 68 -2.85 -15.58 8.24
N HIS A 69 -1.77 -16.00 7.57
CA HIS A 69 -0.52 -16.35 8.23
C HIS A 69 0.16 -15.12 8.86
N ALA A 70 0.54 -15.20 10.13
CA ALA A 70 1.03 -14.07 10.93
C ALA A 70 2.29 -13.38 10.39
N MET A 71 3.09 -14.07 9.56
CA MET A 71 4.29 -13.52 8.91
C MET A 71 4.01 -12.76 7.61
N VAL A 72 2.75 -12.61 7.24
CA VAL A 72 2.30 -11.92 6.04
C VAL A 72 1.60 -10.63 6.48
N PRO A 73 2.23 -9.44 6.37
CA PRO A 73 1.68 -8.17 6.90
C PRO A 73 0.46 -7.65 6.12
N GLY A 74 -0.01 -8.39 5.12
CA GLY A 74 -1.21 -8.09 4.36
C GLY A 74 -1.88 -9.35 3.83
N PRO A 75 -3.11 -9.26 3.33
CA PRO A 75 -3.82 -10.41 2.79
C PRO A 75 -3.34 -10.68 1.37
N PHE A 76 -2.30 -11.49 1.28
CA PHE A 76 -1.89 -12.15 0.04
C PHE A 76 -1.59 -13.61 0.35
N LEU A 77 -1.62 -14.43 -0.69
CA LEU A 77 -1.27 -15.82 -0.63
C LEU A 77 0.04 -16.01 -1.40
N LEU A 78 1.01 -16.64 -0.76
CA LEU A 78 2.31 -16.95 -1.33
C LEU A 78 2.50 -18.47 -1.30
N ASP A 79 2.36 -19.09 -2.46
CA ASP A 79 2.61 -20.52 -2.63
C ASP A 79 4.08 -20.71 -3.01
N ILE A 80 4.82 -21.41 -2.16
CA ILE A 80 6.25 -21.62 -2.35
C ILE A 80 6.50 -23.09 -2.68
N LEU A 81 6.95 -23.36 -3.90
CA LEU A 81 7.46 -24.67 -4.28
C LEU A 81 8.87 -24.83 -3.72
N VAL A 82 9.04 -25.79 -2.82
CA VAL A 82 10.32 -26.08 -2.15
C VAL A 82 10.75 -27.52 -2.42
N GLU A 83 12.07 -27.71 -2.47
CA GLU A 83 12.72 -29.02 -2.47
C GLU A 83 13.69 -29.04 -1.30
N GLY A 84 13.30 -29.72 -0.22
CA GLY A 84 13.93 -29.56 1.09
C GLY A 84 13.86 -28.10 1.57
N GLU A 85 15.01 -27.48 1.80
CA GLU A 85 15.10 -26.07 2.24
C GLU A 85 15.25 -25.07 1.08
N ARG A 86 15.31 -25.55 -0.18
CA ARG A 86 15.56 -24.70 -1.34
C ARG A 86 14.25 -24.30 -2.01
N VAL A 87 14.01 -22.99 -2.11
CA VAL A 87 12.89 -22.44 -2.89
C VAL A 87 13.17 -22.57 -4.38
N LYS A 88 12.33 -23.29 -5.11
CA LYS A 88 12.42 -23.42 -6.58
C LYS A 88 11.58 -22.37 -7.29
N LYS A 89 10.39 -22.09 -6.76
CA LYS A 89 9.43 -21.16 -7.37
C LYS A 89 8.51 -20.60 -6.31
N ALA A 90 8.07 -19.36 -6.51
CA ALA A 90 7.06 -18.73 -5.67
C ALA A 90 5.94 -18.20 -6.57
N PHE A 91 4.70 -18.40 -6.15
CA PHE A 91 3.51 -17.87 -6.80
C PHE A 91 2.85 -16.90 -5.85
N LEU A 92 2.69 -15.66 -6.29
CA LEU A 92 2.06 -14.61 -5.52
C LEU A 92 0.65 -14.40 -6.04
N ASP A 93 -0.33 -14.80 -5.22
CA ASP A 93 -1.74 -14.56 -5.47
C ASP A 93 -2.16 -13.33 -4.65
N ILE A 94 -2.52 -12.25 -5.37
CA ILE A 94 -2.96 -10.97 -4.82
C ILE A 94 -4.44 -10.72 -5.13
N GLY A 95 -5.02 -9.69 -4.51
CA GLY A 95 -6.38 -9.23 -4.81
C GLY A 95 -7.41 -9.49 -3.71
N TYR A 96 -7.02 -10.09 -2.59
CA TYR A 96 -7.89 -10.26 -1.42
C TYR A 96 -8.39 -8.92 -0.82
N ILE A 97 -7.69 -7.82 -1.10
CA ILE A 97 -8.10 -6.43 -0.74
C ILE A 97 -8.49 -5.59 -1.95
N HIS A 98 -8.77 -6.21 -3.10
CA HIS A 98 -9.26 -5.49 -4.25
C HIS A 98 -10.67 -4.94 -3.96
N LYS A 99 -10.79 -3.61 -3.91
CA LYS A 99 -12.04 -2.90 -3.59
C LYS A 99 -12.72 -2.27 -4.81
N GLY A 100 -12.14 -2.42 -6.01
CA GLY A 100 -12.63 -1.74 -7.21
C GLY A 100 -12.62 -0.21 -7.09
N ILE A 101 -11.60 0.38 -6.43
CA ILE A 101 -11.53 1.83 -6.18
C ILE A 101 -11.67 2.62 -7.49
N GLU A 102 -11.02 2.16 -8.56
CA GLU A 102 -11.12 2.76 -9.90
C GLU A 102 -12.58 2.85 -10.37
N LYS A 103 -13.33 1.75 -10.25
CA LYS A 103 -14.74 1.70 -10.64
C LYS A 103 -15.63 2.58 -9.76
N ILE A 104 -15.31 2.64 -8.46
CA ILE A 104 -16.01 3.55 -7.54
C ILE A 104 -15.76 5.01 -7.94
N MET A 105 -14.52 5.36 -8.29
CA MET A 105 -14.16 6.74 -8.66
C MET A 105 -14.85 7.22 -9.94
N GLU A 106 -15.15 6.34 -10.90
CA GLU A 106 -15.97 6.69 -12.08
C GLU A 106 -17.37 7.23 -11.71
N ASN A 107 -17.91 6.79 -10.57
CA ASN A 107 -19.26 7.12 -10.11
C ASN A 107 -19.24 8.14 -8.96
N ARG A 108 -18.14 8.84 -8.79
CA ARG A 108 -17.96 9.86 -7.75
C ARG A 108 -17.51 11.15 -8.40
N SER A 109 -17.90 12.26 -7.79
CA SER A 109 -17.33 13.54 -8.20
C SER A 109 -15.83 13.54 -7.89
N TRP A 110 -15.08 14.36 -8.63
CA TRP A 110 -13.63 14.48 -8.44
C TRP A 110 -13.28 14.80 -6.98
N LEU A 111 -14.07 15.67 -6.34
CA LEU A 111 -13.92 16.06 -4.94
C LEU A 111 -14.17 14.89 -3.96
N GLN A 112 -15.19 14.06 -4.24
CA GLN A 112 -15.45 12.84 -3.45
C GLN A 112 -14.32 11.81 -3.62
N GLY A 113 -13.72 11.75 -4.80
CA GLY A 113 -12.59 10.89 -5.14
C GLY A 113 -11.38 11.04 -4.22
N ILE A 114 -11.11 12.25 -3.70
CA ILE A 114 -9.97 12.52 -2.79
C ILE A 114 -10.01 11.59 -1.57
N THR A 115 -11.19 11.34 -1.01
CA THR A 115 -11.33 10.47 0.18
C THR A 115 -11.00 9.00 -0.11
N TYR A 116 -11.10 8.57 -1.37
CA TYR A 116 -10.74 7.21 -1.77
C TYR A 116 -9.23 7.05 -1.97
N THR A 117 -8.51 8.11 -2.32
CA THR A 117 -7.06 8.06 -2.51
C THR A 117 -6.31 7.85 -1.18
N ASP A 118 -6.87 8.36 -0.08
CA ASP A 118 -6.40 8.03 1.29
C ASP A 118 -6.41 6.52 1.59
N ARG A 119 -7.29 5.76 0.93
CA ARG A 119 -7.52 4.33 1.22
C ARG A 119 -6.77 3.39 0.28
N MET A 120 -6.05 3.91 -0.71
CA MET A 120 -5.22 3.11 -1.62
C MET A 120 -3.97 2.59 -0.89
N CYS A 121 -3.21 3.50 -0.28
CA CYS A 121 -2.16 3.17 0.68
C CYS A 121 -2.39 4.03 1.93
N TYR A 122 -2.87 3.40 3.00
CA TYR A 122 -3.23 4.10 4.24
C TYR A 122 -2.00 4.67 4.97
N VAL A 123 -0.81 4.17 4.68
CA VAL A 123 0.44 4.69 5.23
C VAL A 123 0.92 5.93 4.47
N ALA A 124 0.61 6.07 3.18
CA ALA A 124 1.05 7.18 2.33
C ALA A 124 -0.13 8.00 1.78
N SER A 125 -1.15 8.21 2.60
CA SER A 125 -2.42 8.85 2.20
C SER A 125 -2.23 10.27 1.66
N LEU A 126 -1.35 11.08 2.27
CA LEU A 126 -1.03 12.44 1.80
C LEU A 126 -0.41 12.44 0.40
N THR A 127 0.55 11.57 0.14
CA THR A 127 1.17 11.42 -1.19
C THR A 127 0.16 10.96 -2.24
N ASN A 128 -0.78 10.08 -1.87
CA ASN A 128 -1.86 9.67 -2.78
C ASN A 128 -2.81 10.84 -3.08
N ASN A 129 -3.13 11.67 -2.09
CA ASN A 129 -3.92 12.87 -2.32
C ASN A 129 -3.19 13.84 -3.25
N GLU A 130 -1.89 14.05 -3.07
CA GLU A 130 -1.10 14.92 -3.93
C GLU A 130 -1.04 14.41 -5.36
N CYS A 131 -0.77 13.11 -5.56
CA CYS A 131 -0.75 12.51 -6.89
C CYS A 131 -2.08 12.73 -7.62
N TYR A 132 -3.19 12.50 -6.92
CA TYR A 132 -4.51 12.73 -7.49
C TYR A 132 -4.80 14.21 -7.74
N CYS A 133 -4.69 15.07 -6.72
CA CYS A 133 -4.97 16.50 -6.85
C CYS A 133 -4.07 17.19 -7.87
N GLY A 134 -2.78 16.87 -7.87
CA GLY A 134 -1.82 17.39 -8.84
C GLY A 134 -2.13 16.95 -10.28
N ALA A 135 -2.64 15.73 -10.48
CA ALA A 135 -3.11 15.30 -11.80
C ALA A 135 -4.34 16.11 -12.24
N VAL A 136 -5.31 16.36 -11.34
CA VAL A 136 -6.48 17.21 -11.63
C VAL A 136 -6.07 18.65 -11.94
N GLU A 137 -5.20 19.23 -11.12
CA GLU A 137 -4.68 20.59 -11.27
C GLU A 137 -3.99 20.77 -12.61
N LYS A 138 -3.18 19.79 -13.01
CA LYS A 138 -2.51 19.77 -14.32
C LYS A 138 -3.49 19.70 -15.49
N ILE A 139 -4.56 18.91 -15.37
CA ILE A 139 -5.62 18.83 -16.41
C ILE A 139 -6.35 20.17 -16.54
N LEU A 140 -6.61 20.84 -15.42
CA LEU A 140 -7.32 22.11 -15.37
C LEU A 140 -6.43 23.34 -15.62
N GLY A 141 -5.10 23.17 -15.68
CA GLY A 141 -4.15 24.28 -15.79
C GLY A 141 -4.14 25.20 -14.57
N LEU A 142 -4.40 24.65 -13.37
CA LEU A 142 -4.43 25.42 -12.13
C LEU A 142 -3.03 25.56 -11.53
N GLU A 143 -2.67 26.78 -11.13
CA GLU A 143 -1.47 27.03 -10.33
C GLU A 143 -1.81 27.08 -8.85
N VAL A 144 -1.16 26.22 -8.07
CA VAL A 144 -1.32 26.16 -6.62
C VAL A 144 -0.50 27.28 -5.96
N PRO A 145 -1.03 28.02 -4.97
CA PRO A 145 -0.26 29.04 -4.25
C PRO A 145 1.01 28.47 -3.62
N GLU A 146 2.12 29.21 -3.68
CA GLU A 146 3.44 28.77 -3.20
C GLU A 146 3.40 28.27 -1.75
N ARG A 147 2.69 28.98 -0.85
CA ARG A 147 2.52 28.54 0.55
C ARG A 147 1.89 27.15 0.66
N ALA A 148 0.88 26.85 -0.16
CA ALA A 148 0.23 25.55 -0.15
C ALA A 148 1.14 24.45 -0.68
N GLN A 149 2.00 24.75 -1.66
CA GLN A 149 3.02 23.82 -2.16
C GLN A 149 4.01 23.45 -1.05
N TYR A 150 4.51 24.42 -0.29
CA TYR A 150 5.40 24.15 0.85
C TYR A 150 4.72 23.30 1.93
N ILE A 151 3.46 23.58 2.25
CA ILE A 151 2.70 22.78 3.22
C ILE A 151 2.56 21.33 2.75
N ARG A 152 2.23 21.10 1.47
CA ARG A 152 2.14 19.75 0.87
C ARG A 152 3.45 18.99 1.03
N VAL A 153 4.57 19.58 0.61
CA VAL A 153 5.91 18.97 0.72
C VAL A 153 6.26 18.64 2.17
N ILE A 154 6.05 19.58 3.10
CA ILE A 154 6.35 19.35 4.52
C ILE A 154 5.55 18.16 5.06
N LEU A 155 4.24 18.11 4.81
CA LEU A 155 3.37 17.03 5.28
C LEU A 155 3.69 15.69 4.61
N GLU A 156 4.01 15.69 3.31
CA GLU A 156 4.43 14.49 2.58
C GLU A 156 5.74 13.93 3.10
N GLU A 157 6.73 14.76 3.41
CA GLU A 157 8.00 14.28 3.96
C GLU A 157 7.85 13.79 5.40
N LEU A 158 6.99 14.40 6.22
CA LEU A 158 6.59 13.84 7.51
C LEU A 158 5.88 12.48 7.32
N SER A 159 4.98 12.37 6.34
CA SER A 159 4.32 11.11 5.98
C SER A 159 5.33 10.06 5.51
N ARG A 160 6.36 10.46 4.77
CA ARG A 160 7.45 9.57 4.31
C ARG A 160 8.24 9.03 5.50
N ILE A 161 8.60 9.88 6.46
CA ILE A 161 9.31 9.46 7.68
C ILE A 161 8.50 8.41 8.44
N GLN A 162 7.22 8.68 8.74
CA GLN A 162 6.40 7.71 9.48
C GLN A 162 6.18 6.40 8.70
N SER A 163 6.14 6.47 7.36
CA SER A 163 6.01 5.31 6.50
C SER A 163 7.25 4.43 6.54
N HIS A 164 8.44 5.04 6.53
CA HIS A 164 9.68 4.29 6.65
C HIS A 164 9.89 3.71 8.04
N LEU A 165 9.44 4.37 9.11
CA LEU A 165 9.55 3.83 10.47
C LEU A 165 8.73 2.55 10.64
N ILE A 166 7.47 2.54 10.20
CA ILE A 166 6.64 1.33 10.29
C ILE A 166 7.17 0.23 9.36
N GLY A 167 7.51 0.57 8.10
CA GLY A 167 8.01 -0.41 7.14
C GLY A 167 9.34 -1.03 7.57
N THR A 168 10.26 -0.23 8.10
CA THR A 168 11.56 -0.71 8.60
C THR A 168 11.36 -1.57 9.85
N GLY A 169 10.51 -1.15 10.78
CA GLY A 169 10.25 -1.94 11.98
C GLY A 169 9.60 -3.29 11.67
N GLU A 170 8.62 -3.33 10.76
CA GLU A 170 7.98 -4.58 10.32
C GLU A 170 9.00 -5.49 9.64
N PHE A 171 9.82 -4.93 8.75
CA PHE A 171 10.90 -5.63 8.08
C PHE A 171 11.89 -6.25 9.09
N LEU A 172 12.30 -5.49 10.11
CA LEU A 172 13.24 -5.97 11.12
C LEU A 172 12.66 -7.11 11.95
N THR A 173 11.36 -7.04 12.27
CA THR A 173 10.68 -8.06 13.07
C THR A 173 10.45 -9.34 12.27
N LEU A 174 9.91 -9.21 11.06
CA LEU A 174 9.43 -10.34 10.25
C LEU A 174 10.55 -10.99 9.44
N ILE A 175 11.46 -10.19 8.88
CA ILE A 175 12.47 -10.66 7.93
C ILE A 175 13.82 -10.76 8.62
N ALA A 176 14.30 -9.69 9.25
CA ALA A 176 15.62 -9.69 9.86
C ALA A 176 15.67 -10.46 11.20
N GLY A 177 14.54 -10.61 11.90
CA GLY A 177 14.43 -11.35 13.17
C GLY A 177 15.29 -10.80 14.29
N VAL A 178 15.54 -9.49 14.29
CA VAL A 178 16.36 -8.76 15.28
C VAL A 178 15.59 -8.51 16.60
N GLY A 179 14.43 -9.16 16.75
CA GLY A 179 13.56 -9.05 17.93
C GLY A 179 12.50 -7.97 17.81
N PHE A 180 11.55 -8.00 18.75
CA PHE A 180 10.34 -7.16 18.72
C PHE A 180 10.55 -5.76 19.31
N ALA A 181 11.55 -5.59 20.18
CA ALA A 181 11.79 -4.33 20.89
C ALA A 181 12.15 -3.15 19.96
N PRO A 182 13.03 -3.29 18.94
CA PRO A 182 13.31 -2.20 18.01
C PRO A 182 12.06 -1.70 17.27
N TRP A 183 11.16 -2.61 16.89
CA TRP A 183 9.88 -2.23 16.28
C TRP A 183 9.03 -1.39 17.24
N GLN A 184 8.94 -1.75 18.52
CA GLN A 184 8.19 -0.96 19.50
C GLN A 184 8.76 0.45 19.65
N TYR A 185 10.08 0.61 19.70
CA TYR A 185 10.70 1.94 19.74
C TYR A 185 10.39 2.75 18.48
N MET A 186 10.46 2.13 17.30
CA MET A 186 10.10 2.80 16.05
C MET A 186 8.62 3.19 16.01
N ILE A 187 7.71 2.42 16.61
CA ILE A 187 6.29 2.79 16.73
C ILE A 187 6.11 3.99 17.66
N ILE A 188 6.84 4.04 18.78
CA ILE A 188 6.81 5.20 19.70
C ILE A 188 7.35 6.46 19.00
N ASP A 189 8.46 6.33 18.27
CA ASP A 189 9.06 7.44 17.52
C ASP A 189 8.13 7.88 16.37
N ARG A 190 7.47 6.93 15.71
CA ARG A 190 6.45 7.18 14.68
C ARG A 190 5.26 7.97 15.22
N GLU A 191 4.84 7.71 16.46
CA GLU A 191 3.71 8.39 17.09
C GLU A 191 3.91 9.91 17.20
N ARG A 192 5.16 10.36 17.40
CA ARG A 192 5.51 11.79 17.43
C ARG A 192 5.23 12.45 16.08
N ILE A 193 5.62 11.78 14.99
CA ILE A 193 5.38 12.26 13.64
C ILE A 193 3.89 12.25 13.28
N ILE A 194 3.15 11.20 13.69
CA ILE A 194 1.69 11.17 13.49
C ILE A 194 1.03 12.32 14.23
N SER A 195 1.45 12.62 15.45
CA SER A 195 0.91 13.73 16.25
C SER A 195 1.13 15.09 15.56
N LEU A 196 2.28 15.30 14.92
CA LEU A 196 2.53 16.49 14.07
C LEU A 196 1.54 16.56 12.90
N ILE A 197 1.36 15.46 12.17
CA ILE A 197 0.44 15.43 11.02
C ILE A 197 -1.02 15.60 11.49
N GLU A 198 -1.40 15.00 12.61
CA GLU A 198 -2.72 15.11 13.24
C GLU A 198 -3.01 16.57 13.62
N SER A 199 -2.03 17.30 14.17
CA SER A 199 -2.20 18.71 14.54
C SER A 199 -2.63 19.60 13.36
N VAL A 200 -2.22 19.24 12.14
CA VAL A 200 -2.54 19.99 10.91
C VAL A 200 -3.82 19.47 10.25
N THR A 201 -3.96 18.15 10.15
CA THR A 201 -5.00 17.51 9.34
C THR A 201 -6.27 17.17 10.14
N GLY A 202 -6.16 17.10 11.47
CA GLY A 202 -7.21 16.64 12.39
C GLY A 202 -7.47 15.13 12.34
N ALA A 203 -6.66 14.37 11.60
CA ALA A 203 -6.80 12.93 11.47
C ALA A 203 -5.43 12.23 11.52
N ARG A 204 -5.42 10.94 11.85
CA ARG A 204 -4.18 10.18 12.11
C ARG A 204 -3.73 9.26 10.98
N LEU A 205 -4.62 8.93 10.05
CA LEU A 205 -4.35 7.98 8.95
C LEU A 205 -4.95 8.46 7.62
N THR A 206 -6.24 8.80 7.63
CA THR A 206 -6.97 9.27 6.44
C THR A 206 -7.18 10.77 6.57
N HIS A 207 -6.30 11.54 5.94
CA HIS A 207 -6.19 12.97 6.19
C HIS A 207 -7.12 13.80 5.31
N THR A 208 -7.31 13.38 4.05
CA THR A 208 -8.06 14.12 3.03
C THR A 208 -7.79 15.64 3.11
N PHE A 209 -6.50 16.01 3.21
CA PHE A 209 -6.08 17.36 3.56
C PHE A 209 -5.69 18.18 2.33
N VAL A 210 -5.01 17.56 1.37
CA VAL A 210 -4.72 18.16 0.07
C VAL A 210 -6.04 18.30 -0.70
N ARG A 211 -6.22 19.47 -1.32
CA ARG A 211 -7.42 19.82 -2.11
C ARG A 211 -6.99 20.40 -3.45
N PHE A 212 -7.90 20.36 -4.42
CA PHE A 212 -7.67 21.03 -5.70
C PHE A 212 -7.39 22.52 -5.47
N GLY A 213 -6.27 23.00 -6.01
CA GLY A 213 -5.80 24.38 -5.85
C GLY A 213 -5.02 24.65 -4.56
N GLY A 214 -4.74 23.65 -3.72
CA GLY A 214 -3.89 23.81 -2.54
C GLY A 214 -4.16 22.84 -1.38
N VAL A 215 -4.43 23.40 -0.21
CA VAL A 215 -4.62 22.64 1.05
C VAL A 215 -5.89 23.10 1.76
N ARG A 216 -6.49 22.25 2.59
CA ARG A 216 -7.75 22.54 3.28
C ARG A 216 -7.63 23.72 4.25
N ASN A 217 -6.58 23.72 5.07
CA ASN A 217 -6.33 24.72 6.10
C ASN A 217 -4.84 25.08 6.11
N ASP A 218 -4.50 26.23 6.69
CA ASP A 218 -3.11 26.60 6.97
C ASP A 218 -2.56 25.83 8.18
N LEU A 219 -1.24 25.88 8.40
CA LEU A 219 -0.57 25.30 9.55
C LEU A 219 -1.04 25.98 10.86
N PRO A 220 -1.26 25.21 11.94
CA PRO A 220 -1.63 25.77 13.23
C PRO A 220 -0.46 26.53 13.86
N GLU A 221 -0.78 27.43 14.79
CA GLU A 221 0.22 28.15 15.57
C GLU A 221 1.09 27.16 16.38
N GLY A 222 2.40 27.40 16.43
CA GLY A 222 3.35 26.52 17.14
C GLY A 222 3.83 25.29 16.34
N PHE A 223 3.28 25.03 15.14
CA PHE A 223 3.66 23.86 14.35
C PHE A 223 5.16 23.85 13.98
N ALA A 224 5.69 25.02 13.58
CA ALA A 224 7.07 25.13 13.15
C ALA A 224 8.05 24.93 14.32
N GLU A 225 7.70 25.46 15.50
CA GLU A 225 8.45 25.27 16.75
C GLU A 225 8.48 23.80 17.15
N GLN A 226 7.33 23.12 17.07
CA GLN A 226 7.24 21.69 17.37
C GLN A 226 8.05 20.85 16.37
N CYS A 227 7.99 21.15 15.07
CA CYS A 227 8.85 20.49 14.07
C CYS A 227 10.34 20.68 14.36
N ARG A 228 10.76 21.90 14.74
CA ARG A 228 12.16 22.19 15.10
C ARG A 228 12.63 21.44 16.36
N LYS A 229 11.70 20.99 17.21
CA LYS A 229 11.99 20.17 18.39
C LYS A 229 12.03 18.68 18.04
N ASP A 230 11.05 18.18 17.30
CA ASP A 230 10.89 16.75 17.05
C ASP A 230 11.84 16.22 15.96
N LEU A 231 12.13 17.00 14.91
CA LEU A 231 13.01 16.54 13.82
C LEU A 231 14.45 16.24 14.26
N PRO A 232 15.11 17.07 15.10
CA PRO A 232 16.43 16.73 15.65
C PRO A 232 16.41 15.47 16.51
N TYR A 233 15.37 15.28 17.32
CA TYR A 233 15.18 14.05 18.11
C TYR A 233 15.04 12.83 17.18
N MET A 234 14.20 12.93 16.15
CA MET A 234 14.03 11.84 15.18
C MET A 234 15.33 11.51 14.46
N LYS A 235 16.13 12.52 14.11
CA LYS A 235 17.45 12.31 13.53
C LYS A 235 18.37 11.51 14.46
N SER A 236 18.47 11.88 15.74
CA SER A 236 19.30 11.14 16.69
C SER A 236 18.82 9.70 16.90
N ARG A 237 17.49 9.48 16.92
CA ARG A 237 16.91 8.14 17.02
C ARG A 237 17.24 7.28 15.80
N ILE A 238 17.16 7.85 14.59
CA ILE A 238 17.53 7.15 13.36
C ILE A 238 19.03 6.78 13.37
N GLU A 239 19.90 7.68 13.82
CA GLU A 239 21.33 7.39 13.96
C GLU A 239 21.60 6.25 14.94
N GLU A 240 20.92 6.22 16.09
CA GLU A 240 20.99 5.14 17.08
C GLU A 240 20.51 3.80 16.49
N PHE A 241 19.40 3.80 15.74
CA PHE A 241 18.92 2.60 15.05
C PHE A 241 19.92 2.09 14.01
N ILE A 242 20.51 2.99 13.22
CA ILE A 242 21.53 2.62 12.22
C ILE A 242 22.72 1.97 12.91
N GLU A 243 23.21 2.56 14.00
CA GLU A 243 24.33 2.00 14.77
C GLU A 243 24.00 0.62 15.35
N LEU A 244 22.81 0.47 15.93
CA LEU A 244 22.33 -0.80 16.48
C LEU A 244 22.36 -1.92 15.43
N PHE A 245 21.80 -1.69 14.24
CA PHE A 245 21.77 -2.72 13.19
C PHE A 245 23.11 -2.91 12.49
N ALA A 246 23.94 -1.86 12.42
CA ALA A 246 25.29 -1.98 11.88
C ALA A 246 26.18 -2.90 12.73
N GLN A 247 25.92 -3.00 14.03
CA GLN A 247 26.69 -3.82 14.96
C GLN A 247 26.10 -5.23 15.18
N ASP A 248 24.87 -5.50 14.73
CA ASP A 248 24.20 -6.78 14.96
C ASP A 248 24.66 -7.88 13.97
N PRO A 249 25.38 -8.92 14.44
CA PRO A 249 25.82 -10.01 13.57
C PRO A 249 24.67 -10.86 13.01
N ILE A 250 23.53 -10.95 13.71
CA ILE A 250 22.35 -11.71 13.24
C ILE A 250 21.73 -10.98 12.06
N TYR A 251 21.60 -9.66 12.16
CA TYR A 251 21.11 -8.82 11.07
C TYR A 251 21.96 -9.04 9.80
N HIS A 252 23.28 -8.92 9.89
CA HIS A 252 24.18 -9.13 8.75
C HIS A 252 24.07 -10.55 8.19
N ALA A 253 24.10 -11.58 9.05
CA ALA A 253 23.99 -12.97 8.62
C ALA A 253 22.71 -13.29 7.84
N ARG A 254 21.60 -12.59 8.14
CA ARG A 254 20.30 -12.78 7.48
C ARG A 254 20.06 -11.87 6.28
N MET A 255 20.84 -10.80 6.13
CA MET A 255 20.60 -9.78 5.11
C MET A 255 21.66 -9.73 4.01
N GLU A 256 22.91 -10.07 4.33
CA GLU A 256 23.99 -10.06 3.34
C GLU A 256 23.79 -11.14 2.28
N ASN A 257 23.97 -10.76 1.01
CA ASN A 257 23.83 -11.63 -0.16
C ASN A 257 22.41 -12.21 -0.41
N ILE A 258 21.39 -11.71 0.28
CA ILE A 258 19.99 -12.12 0.07
C ILE A 258 19.30 -11.14 -0.89
N GLY A 259 18.49 -11.66 -1.82
CA GLY A 259 17.68 -10.84 -2.73
C GLY A 259 18.49 -9.96 -3.70
N SER A 260 19.68 -10.41 -4.12
CA SER A 260 20.53 -9.63 -5.02
C SER A 260 19.85 -9.35 -6.37
N ILE A 261 19.79 -8.06 -6.73
CA ILE A 261 19.21 -7.60 -8.00
C ILE A 261 20.34 -7.05 -8.86
N SER A 262 20.58 -7.68 -10.02
CA SER A 262 21.60 -7.21 -10.96
C SER A 262 21.21 -5.86 -11.59
N ARG A 263 22.20 -5.10 -12.07
CA ARG A 263 21.98 -3.79 -12.72
C ARG A 263 20.98 -3.88 -13.89
N ASN A 264 20.99 -4.99 -14.64
CA ASN A 264 20.09 -5.19 -15.78
C ASN A 264 18.64 -5.46 -15.33
N GLN A 265 18.44 -6.20 -14.23
CA GLN A 265 17.12 -6.44 -13.66
C GLN A 265 16.50 -5.18 -13.06
N ARG A 266 17.34 -4.25 -12.56
CA ARG A 266 16.90 -3.00 -11.92
C ARG A 266 16.05 -2.08 -12.82
N ARG A 267 16.12 -2.23 -14.15
CA ARG A 267 15.29 -1.46 -15.11
C ARG A 267 13.78 -1.72 -14.94
N PHE A 268 13.39 -2.86 -14.39
CA PHE A 268 11.99 -3.23 -14.14
C PHE A 268 11.48 -2.80 -12.76
N CYS A 269 12.34 -2.28 -11.89
CA CYS A 269 11.99 -1.88 -10.51
C CYS A 269 11.93 -0.35 -10.31
N ARG A 270 11.87 0.44 -11.39
CA ARG A 270 11.76 1.90 -11.35
C ARG A 270 10.33 2.35 -11.62
#